data_AF-A0A0Q5NA43-F1
#
_entry.id   AF-A0A0Q5NA43-F1
#
_cell.length_a   1.000
_cell.length_b   1.000
_cell.length_c   1.000
_cell.angle_alpha   90.00
_cell.angle_beta   90.00
_cell.angle_gamma   90.00
#
_symmetry.space_group_name_H-M   'P 1'
#
loop_
_entity.id
_entity.type
_entity.pdbx_description
1 polymer ?
#
loop_
_entity_poly.entity_id
_entity_poly.type
_entity_poly.pdbx_seq_one_letter_code
_entity_poly.pdbx_strand_id
1 'polypeptide(L)'
;MTGASSAGQTAEQAAEPVEPKPPVTGQQISATPYVAAIALSPIVTCVLVVVALRRSVELLTPGSTGVGQGEYVLVLSVSFAIGIGLVVLSWLDRRTLQARGVERPFHWAWSIVSLLIYLIGRSIVLQRRIGGSAAPLWLFLGLSVCGGAIAIIIGISSGVATMDRQPVDL
;
A
#
# COMPACT_ATOMS: atom_id res chain seq x y z
N MET A 1 -40.64 41.50 -46.50
CA MET A 1 -39.26 40.99 -46.55
C MET A 1 -38.81 40.74 -45.12
N THR A 2 -39.08 39.53 -44.64
CA THR A 2 -38.82 39.05 -43.28
C THR A 2 -37.54 38.22 -43.32
N GLY A 3 -36.48 38.70 -42.68
CA GLY A 3 -35.18 38.03 -42.71
C GLY A 3 -34.22 38.65 -41.72
N ALA A 4 -34.48 38.51 -40.43
CA ALA A 4 -33.54 38.83 -39.37
C ALA A 4 -33.84 37.97 -38.15
N SER A 5 -33.07 36.90 -37.94
CA SER A 5 -32.64 36.38 -36.63
C SER A 5 -32.14 34.93 -36.77
N SER A 6 -30.88 34.75 -37.16
CA SER A 6 -30.19 33.45 -37.02
C SER A 6 -28.74 33.57 -36.53
N ALA A 7 -28.22 34.79 -36.37
CA ALA A 7 -26.85 35.04 -35.92
C ALA A 7 -26.70 35.11 -34.39
N GLY A 8 -27.80 35.20 -33.63
CA GLY A 8 -27.78 35.30 -32.17
C GLY A 8 -27.78 33.95 -31.44
N GLN A 9 -28.27 32.88 -32.06
CA GLN A 9 -28.41 31.57 -31.39
C GLN A 9 -27.09 30.78 -31.28
N THR A 10 -26.12 31.02 -32.17
CA THR A 10 -24.88 30.23 -32.18
C THR A 10 -23.88 30.66 -31.11
N ALA A 11 -23.98 31.89 -30.58
CA ALA A 11 -23.06 32.39 -29.56
C ALA A 11 -23.53 32.03 -28.12
N GLU A 12 -24.84 31.91 -27.90
CA GLU A 12 -25.40 31.63 -26.57
C GLU A 12 -25.34 30.14 -26.20
N GLN A 13 -25.21 29.26 -27.19
CA GLN A 13 -25.15 27.81 -26.99
C GLN A 13 -23.73 27.29 -26.68
N ALA A 14 -22.72 28.16 -26.67
CA ALA A 14 -21.33 27.79 -26.40
C ALA A 14 -20.90 27.97 -24.92
N ALA A 15 -21.82 28.41 -24.06
CA ALA A 15 -21.56 28.63 -22.64
C ALA A 15 -22.60 27.92 -21.76
N GLU A 16 -22.89 26.65 -22.05
CA GLU A 16 -23.41 25.79 -20.97
C GLU A 16 -22.37 25.82 -19.86
N PRO A 17 -22.73 26.26 -18.63
CA PRO A 17 -21.90 26.01 -17.47
C PRO A 17 -21.64 24.51 -17.49
N VAL A 18 -20.38 24.08 -17.54
CA VAL A 18 -20.03 22.68 -17.32
C VAL A 18 -20.46 22.38 -15.90
N GLU A 19 -21.73 21.98 -15.75
CA GLU A 19 -22.29 21.57 -14.48
C GLU A 19 -21.38 20.45 -14.02
N PRO A 20 -20.68 20.60 -12.89
CA PRO A 20 -19.76 19.58 -12.42
C PRO A 20 -20.60 18.32 -12.24
N LYS A 21 -20.40 17.36 -13.14
CA LYS A 21 -21.13 16.09 -13.15
C LYS A 21 -21.17 15.60 -11.70
N PRO A 22 -22.34 15.56 -11.05
CA PRO A 22 -22.41 15.20 -9.65
C PRO A 22 -21.74 13.82 -9.52
N PRO A 23 -20.87 13.61 -8.53
CA PRO A 23 -20.36 12.29 -8.26
C PRO A 23 -21.57 11.37 -8.14
N VAL A 24 -21.60 10.27 -8.89
CA VAL A 24 -22.73 9.32 -8.85
C VAL A 24 -22.87 8.86 -7.41
N THR A 25 -23.81 9.48 -6.68
CA THR A 25 -24.09 9.18 -5.28
C THR A 25 -24.56 7.75 -5.21
N GLY A 26 -23.68 6.85 -4.75
CA GLY A 26 -23.93 5.40 -4.69
C GLY A 26 -22.85 4.55 -5.36
N GLN A 27 -22.05 5.10 -6.27
CA GLN A 27 -20.89 4.39 -6.82
C GLN A 27 -19.65 4.73 -5.99
N GLN A 28 -19.58 4.19 -4.77
CA GLN A 28 -18.31 4.07 -4.05
C GLN A 28 -17.28 3.57 -5.07
N ILE A 29 -16.26 4.38 -5.37
CA ILE A 29 -15.17 3.90 -6.23
C ILE A 29 -14.58 2.71 -5.50
N SER A 30 -14.94 1.50 -5.95
CA SER A 30 -14.50 0.26 -5.32
C SER A 30 -12.98 0.25 -5.29
N ALA A 31 -12.43 -0.40 -4.26
CA ALA A 31 -10.99 -0.52 -4.09
C ALA A 31 -10.37 -0.89 -5.44
N THR A 32 -9.50 -0.01 -5.94
CA THR A 32 -8.70 -0.32 -7.12
C THR A 32 -7.92 -1.60 -6.81
N PRO A 33 -7.78 -2.53 -7.77
CA PRO A 33 -7.07 -3.79 -7.51
C PRO A 33 -5.64 -3.54 -7.01
N TYR A 34 -5.02 -2.45 -7.47
CA TYR A 34 -3.72 -1.98 -7.01
C TYR A 34 -3.70 -1.57 -5.54
N VAL A 35 -4.70 -0.81 -5.06
CA VAL A 35 -4.74 -0.42 -3.64
C VAL A 35 -5.09 -1.60 -2.74
N ALA A 36 -5.87 -2.57 -3.24
CA ALA A 36 -6.11 -3.82 -2.53
C ALA A 36 -4.81 -4.64 -2.39
N ALA A 37 -4.01 -4.73 -3.46
CA ALA A 37 -2.70 -5.38 -3.43
C ALA A 37 -1.72 -4.66 -2.48
N ILE A 38 -1.71 -3.32 -2.44
CA ILE A 38 -0.95 -2.56 -1.44
C ILE A 38 -1.48 -2.85 -0.03
N ALA A 39 -2.79 -2.88 0.17
CA ALA A 39 -3.38 -3.12 1.49
C ALA A 39 -3.08 -4.51 2.04
N LEU A 40 -2.88 -5.50 1.17
CA LEU A 40 -2.48 -6.87 1.52
C LEU A 40 -0.97 -7.05 1.64
N SER A 41 -0.15 -6.07 1.25
CA SER A 41 1.30 -6.14 1.33
C SER A 41 1.86 -6.49 2.71
N PRO A 42 1.25 -6.10 3.85
CA PRO A 42 1.80 -6.45 5.15
C PRO A 42 1.80 -7.96 5.42
N ILE A 43 0.96 -8.74 4.73
CA ILE A 43 1.03 -10.22 4.81
C ILE A 43 2.36 -10.70 4.22
N VAL A 44 2.71 -10.22 3.03
CA VAL A 44 3.97 -10.59 2.36
C VAL A 44 5.16 -10.18 3.21
N THR A 45 5.14 -8.94 3.75
CA THR A 45 6.19 -8.46 4.65
C THR A 45 6.25 -9.28 5.94
N CYS A 46 5.10 -9.63 6.53
CA CYS A 46 5.04 -10.43 7.74
C CYS A 46 5.64 -11.82 7.53
N VAL A 47 5.31 -12.49 6.43
CA VAL A 47 5.89 -13.79 6.07
C VAL A 47 7.40 -13.67 5.92
N LEU A 48 7.88 -12.66 5.21
CA LEU A 48 9.31 -12.42 5.01
C LEU A 48 10.04 -12.16 6.34
N VAL A 49 9.44 -11.37 7.23
CA VAL A 49 9.98 -11.10 8.58
C VAL A 49 10.04 -12.37 9.43
N VAL A 50 8.98 -13.17 9.46
CA VAL A 50 8.96 -14.43 10.22
C VAL A 50 10.00 -15.41 9.70
N VAL A 51 10.16 -15.52 8.38
CA VAL A 51 11.20 -16.35 7.76
C VAL A 51 12.60 -15.85 8.13
N ALA A 52 12.85 -14.54 8.02
CA ALA A 52 14.13 -13.94 8.38
C ALA A 52 14.47 -14.11 9.86
N LEU A 53 13.46 -14.01 10.74
CA LEU A 53 13.61 -14.17 12.18
C LEU A 53 13.91 -15.62 12.57
N ARG A 54 13.20 -16.59 11.99
CA ARG A 54 13.49 -18.03 12.17
C ARG A 54 14.90 -18.38 11.72
N ARG A 55 15.30 -17.93 10.53
CA ARG A 55 16.66 -18.08 10.01
C ARG A 55 17.68 -17.49 10.97
N SER A 56 17.43 -16.30 11.52
CA SER A 56 18.34 -15.66 12.47
C SER A 56 18.54 -16.48 13.75
N VAL A 57 17.50 -17.15 14.23
CA VAL A 57 17.54 -18.03 15.42
C VAL A 57 18.30 -19.32 15.15
N GLU A 58 18.09 -19.94 13.98
CA GLU A 58 18.84 -21.12 13.54
C GLU A 58 20.36 -20.84 13.47
N LEU A 59 20.74 -19.58 13.29
CA LEU A 59 22.14 -19.19 13.22
C LEU A 59 22.80 -18.98 14.59
N LEU A 60 22.00 -18.76 15.63
CA LEU A 60 22.47 -18.68 17.01
C LEU A 60 22.69 -20.08 17.62
N THR A 61 22.30 -21.15 16.92
CA THR A 61 22.52 -22.54 17.35
C THR A 61 24.00 -22.93 17.26
N PRO A 62 24.59 -23.54 18.30
CA PRO A 62 26.00 -23.96 18.29
C PRO A 62 26.32 -24.90 17.12
N GLY A 63 27.34 -24.58 16.32
CA GLY A 63 27.72 -25.32 15.11
C GLY A 63 27.19 -24.73 13.79
N SER A 64 26.39 -23.66 13.84
CA SER A 64 26.00 -22.90 12.65
C SER A 64 27.18 -22.11 12.05
N THR A 65 27.33 -22.16 10.72
CA THR A 65 28.37 -21.41 9.98
C THR A 65 28.00 -19.94 9.71
N GLY A 66 26.95 -19.38 10.33
CA GLY A 66 26.49 -18.02 10.11
C GLY A 66 25.67 -17.84 8.81
N VAL A 67 25.04 -16.66 8.63
CA VAL A 67 24.36 -16.33 7.34
C VAL A 67 25.45 -16.30 6.26
N GLY A 68 25.36 -17.18 5.27
CA GLY A 68 26.22 -17.06 4.09
C GLY A 68 25.92 -15.71 3.40
N GLN A 69 26.96 -14.98 2.97
CA GLN A 69 26.81 -13.68 2.28
C GLN A 69 25.74 -13.70 1.17
N GLY A 70 25.61 -14.82 0.45
CA GLY A 70 24.59 -15.02 -0.58
C GLY A 70 23.14 -15.00 -0.06
N GLU A 71 22.87 -15.53 1.12
CA GLU A 71 21.51 -15.53 1.70
C GLU A 71 21.09 -14.13 2.13
N TYR A 72 22.01 -13.36 2.72
CA TYR A 72 21.77 -11.97 3.08
C TYR A 72 21.46 -11.11 1.84
N VAL A 73 22.27 -11.26 0.79
CA VAL A 73 22.05 -10.57 -0.49
C VAL A 73 20.70 -10.97 -1.11
N LEU A 74 20.31 -12.25 -1.02
CA LEU A 74 19.02 -12.72 -1.52
C LEU A 74 17.84 -12.07 -0.77
N VAL A 75 17.87 -12.07 0.56
CA VAL A 75 16.81 -11.43 1.38
C VAL A 75 16.72 -9.94 1.09
N LEU A 76 17.86 -9.25 0.98
CA LEU A 76 17.92 -7.83 0.67
C LEU A 76 17.36 -7.54 -0.73
N SER A 77 17.74 -8.35 -1.72
CA SER A 77 17.29 -8.21 -3.11
C SER A 77 15.78 -8.43 -3.23
N VAL A 78 15.24 -9.46 -2.57
CA VAL A 78 13.80 -9.74 -2.54
C VAL A 78 13.05 -8.60 -1.86
N SER A 79 13.54 -8.11 -0.72
CA SER A 79 12.94 -6.99 0.01
C SER A 79 12.92 -5.71 -0.84
N PHE A 80 14.01 -5.45 -1.55
CA PHE A 80 14.13 -4.31 -2.46
C PHE A 80 13.18 -4.43 -3.66
N ALA A 81 13.08 -5.61 -4.27
CA ALA A 81 12.16 -5.88 -5.37
C ALA A 81 10.69 -5.70 -4.94
N ILE A 82 10.31 -6.16 -3.75
CA ILE A 82 8.99 -5.93 -3.16
C ILE A 82 8.74 -4.43 -2.97
N GLY A 83 9.71 -3.70 -2.42
CA GLY A 83 9.62 -2.24 -2.25
C GLY A 83 9.36 -1.50 -3.55
N ILE A 84 10.13 -1.81 -4.61
CA ILE A 84 9.92 -1.25 -5.95
C ILE A 84 8.52 -1.62 -6.47
N GLY A 85 8.11 -2.87 -6.33
CA GLY A 85 6.79 -3.33 -6.76
C GLY A 85 5.66 -2.54 -6.10
N LEU A 86 5.77 -2.25 -4.81
CA LEU A 86 4.77 -1.47 -4.08
C LEU A 86 4.71 0.00 -4.55
N VAL A 87 5.86 0.61 -4.83
CA VAL A 87 5.93 1.96 -5.42
C VAL A 87 5.28 1.99 -6.81
N VAL A 88 5.54 0.98 -7.65
CA VAL A 88 4.91 0.83 -8.97
C VAL A 88 3.39 0.67 -8.84
N LEU A 89 2.92 -0.13 -7.87
CA LEU A 89 1.49 -0.27 -7.57
C LEU A 89 0.87 1.07 -7.14
N SER A 90 1.55 1.87 -6.31
CA SER A 90 1.08 3.20 -5.92
C SER A 90 0.97 4.13 -7.13
N TRP A 91 1.92 4.06 -8.06
CA TRP A 91 1.85 4.81 -9.31
C TRP A 91 0.68 4.36 -10.21
N LEU A 92 0.45 3.05 -10.35
CA LEU A 92 -0.69 2.49 -11.11
C LEU A 92 -2.04 2.85 -10.51
N ASP A 93 -2.16 2.82 -9.17
CA ASP A 93 -3.35 3.29 -8.45
C ASP A 93 -3.63 4.75 -8.78
N ARG A 94 -2.62 5.63 -8.67
CA ARG A 94 -2.76 7.05 -9.02
C ARG A 94 -3.22 7.23 -10.47
N ARG A 95 -2.63 6.53 -11.43
CA ARG A 95 -3.03 6.60 -12.85
C ARG A 95 -4.48 6.15 -13.05
N THR A 96 -4.90 5.12 -12.34
CA THR A 96 -6.29 4.62 -12.36
C THR A 96 -7.26 5.63 -11.78
N LEU A 97 -6.90 6.33 -10.70
CA LEU A 97 -7.72 7.39 -10.12
C LEU A 97 -7.87 8.59 -11.06
N GLN A 98 -6.79 8.97 -11.76
CA GLN A 98 -6.86 10.02 -12.79
C GLN A 98 -7.79 9.63 -13.94
N ALA A 99 -7.70 8.39 -14.42
CA ALA A 99 -8.59 7.86 -15.46
C ALA A 99 -10.07 7.83 -15.02
N ARG A 100 -10.33 7.73 -13.71
CA ARG A 100 -11.68 7.78 -13.11
C ARG A 100 -12.16 9.21 -12.82
N GLY A 101 -11.43 10.25 -13.23
CA GLY A 101 -11.84 11.65 -13.09
C GLY A 101 -11.53 12.28 -11.73
N VAL A 102 -10.68 11.66 -10.90
CA VAL A 102 -10.24 12.28 -9.64
C VAL A 102 -9.27 13.42 -9.94
N GLU A 103 -9.72 14.65 -9.77
CA GLU A 103 -8.88 15.84 -9.94
C GLU A 103 -7.80 15.91 -8.85
N ARG A 104 -6.53 15.93 -9.27
CA ARG A 104 -5.34 16.03 -8.42
C ARG A 104 -5.27 14.96 -7.30
N PRO A 105 -5.07 13.68 -7.65
CA PRO A 105 -4.84 12.65 -6.65
C PRO A 105 -3.51 12.87 -5.92
N PHE A 106 -3.43 12.34 -4.71
CA PHE A 106 -2.23 12.40 -3.86
C PHE A 106 -1.00 11.85 -4.60
N HIS A 107 0.17 12.41 -4.28
CA HIS A 107 1.40 12.12 -5.03
C HIS A 107 1.94 10.73 -4.65
N TRP A 108 2.27 9.90 -5.66
CA TRP A 108 2.71 8.52 -5.44
C TRP A 108 4.06 8.43 -4.74
N ALA A 109 4.95 9.42 -4.91
CA ALA A 109 6.29 9.38 -4.30
C ALA A 109 6.29 9.33 -2.77
N TRP A 110 5.18 9.72 -2.13
CA TRP A 110 5.01 9.55 -0.68
C TRP A 110 5.06 8.08 -0.24
N SER A 111 4.78 7.12 -1.14
CA SER A 111 4.94 5.69 -0.89
C SER A 111 6.39 5.27 -0.64
N ILE A 112 7.37 6.00 -1.19
CA ILE A 112 8.81 5.75 -0.99
C ILE A 112 9.18 6.03 0.47
N VAL A 113 8.63 7.11 1.03
CA VAL A 113 8.84 7.46 2.44
C VAL A 113 8.06 6.50 3.33
N SER A 114 6.78 6.30 3.03
CA SER A 114 5.93 5.36 3.74
C SER A 114 4.66 5.06 2.96
N LEU A 115 4.39 3.76 2.76
CA LEU A 115 3.13 3.29 2.20
C LEU A 115 1.92 3.72 3.04
N LEU A 116 2.09 3.81 4.36
CA LEU A 116 1.02 4.27 5.26
C LEU A 116 0.66 5.74 4.99
N ILE A 117 1.65 6.61 4.81
CA ILE A 117 1.43 8.02 4.48
C ILE A 117 0.69 8.14 3.15
N TYR A 118 1.07 7.35 2.14
CA TYR A 118 0.37 7.31 0.86
C TYR A 118 -1.11 6.89 1.02
N LEU A 119 -1.38 5.81 1.77
CA LEU A 119 -2.75 5.32 2.00
C LEU A 119 -3.62 6.33 2.76
N ILE A 120 -3.06 7.03 3.75
CA ILE A 120 -3.73 8.11 4.49
C ILE A 120 -4.03 9.30 3.58
N GLY A 121 -3.03 9.77 2.82
CA GLY A 121 -3.21 10.91 1.91
C GLY A 121 -4.28 10.63 0.85
N ARG A 122 -4.27 9.42 0.28
CA ARG A 122 -5.29 8.95 -0.68
C ARG A 122 -6.67 8.89 -0.04
N SER A 123 -6.82 8.26 1.13
CA SER A 123 -8.13 8.10 1.77
C SER A 123 -8.76 9.45 2.09
N ILE A 124 -7.99 10.41 2.61
CA ILE A 124 -8.48 11.77 2.91
C ILE A 124 -8.92 12.49 1.63
N VAL A 125 -8.13 12.42 0.54
CA VAL A 125 -8.50 13.05 -0.74
C VAL A 125 -9.79 12.45 -1.31
N LEU A 126 -9.94 11.13 -1.26
CA LEU A 126 -11.13 10.44 -1.75
C LEU A 126 -12.35 10.70 -0.87
N GLN A 127 -12.19 10.68 0.45
CA GLN A 127 -13.28 10.92 1.40
C GLN A 127 -13.80 12.36 1.30
N ARG A 128 -12.90 13.33 1.08
CA ARG A 128 -13.27 14.75 0.90
C ARG A 128 -13.94 15.06 -0.43
N ARG A 129 -13.54 14.42 -1.52
CA ARG A 129 -13.99 14.79 -2.88
C ARG A 129 -15.14 13.94 -3.41
N ILE A 130 -15.19 12.66 -3.05
CA ILE A 130 -16.09 11.68 -3.68
C ILE A 130 -16.71 10.70 -2.67
N GLY A 131 -16.56 10.94 -1.37
CA GLY A 131 -17.10 10.07 -0.31
C GLY A 131 -16.48 8.67 -0.25
N GLY A 132 -15.24 8.49 -0.74
CA GLY A 132 -14.60 7.18 -0.85
C GLY A 132 -14.28 6.50 0.49
N SER A 133 -14.07 5.17 0.44
CA SER A 133 -13.84 4.35 1.63
C SER A 133 -12.40 4.42 2.19
N ALA A 134 -12.28 4.47 3.52
CA ALA A 134 -11.02 4.22 4.23
C ALA A 134 -10.73 2.72 4.47
N ALA A 135 -11.53 1.81 3.92
CA ALA A 135 -11.41 0.37 4.15
C ALA A 135 -10.01 -0.19 3.82
N PRO A 136 -9.35 0.14 2.68
CA PRO A 136 -8.00 -0.36 2.39
C PRO A 136 -6.94 0.11 3.39
N LEU A 137 -7.12 1.31 3.97
CA LEU A 137 -6.23 1.84 5.00
C LEU A 137 -6.36 1.03 6.29
N TRP A 138 -7.60 0.83 6.76
CA TRP A 138 -7.84 0.05 7.98
C TRP A 138 -7.39 -1.40 7.83
N LEU A 139 -7.57 -2.01 6.65
CA LEU A 139 -7.07 -3.34 6.35
C LEU A 139 -5.54 -3.39 6.44
N PHE A 140 -4.84 -2.47 5.77
CA PHE A 140 -3.37 -2.37 5.83
C PHE A 140 -2.89 -2.20 7.27
N LEU A 141 -3.53 -1.31 8.03
CA LEU A 141 -3.15 -1.01 9.40
C LEU A 141 -3.35 -2.22 10.32
N GLY A 142 -4.52 -2.87 10.24
CA GLY A 142 -4.83 -4.08 11.00
C GLY A 142 -3.84 -5.20 10.71
N LEU A 143 -3.57 -5.49 9.43
CA LEU A 143 -2.59 -6.50 9.04
C LEU A 143 -1.17 -6.16 9.51
N SER A 144 -0.77 -4.89 9.42
CA SER A 144 0.57 -4.46 9.85
C SER A 144 0.75 -4.63 11.36
N VAL A 145 -0.25 -4.21 12.15
CA VAL A 145 -0.21 -4.32 13.61
C VAL A 145 -0.27 -5.79 14.04
N CYS A 146 -1.20 -6.59 13.50
CA CYS A 146 -1.31 -8.00 13.83
C CYS A 146 -0.06 -8.79 13.42
N GLY A 147 0.43 -8.58 12.19
CA GLY A 147 1.65 -9.24 11.70
C GLY A 147 2.88 -8.86 12.51
N GLY A 148 3.03 -7.56 12.84
CA GLY A 148 4.09 -7.07 13.71
C GLY A 148 4.04 -7.70 15.10
N ALA A 149 2.86 -7.76 15.73
CA ALA A 149 2.69 -8.40 17.03
C ALA A 149 3.08 -9.89 17.00
N ILE A 150 2.64 -10.63 15.97
CA ILE A 150 2.99 -12.05 15.81
C ILE A 150 4.51 -12.23 15.63
N ALA A 151 5.15 -11.41 14.80
CA ALA A 151 6.59 -11.46 14.60
C ALA A 151 7.37 -11.19 15.89
N ILE A 152 6.95 -10.19 16.68
CA ILE A 152 7.55 -9.88 17.98
C ILE A 152 7.42 -11.06 18.94
N ILE A 153 6.23 -11.66 19.05
CA ILE A 153 5.98 -12.82 19.91
C ILE A 153 6.90 -13.99 19.52
N ILE A 154 7.02 -14.28 18.23
CA ILE A 154 7.90 -15.35 17.71
C ILE A 154 9.37 -15.05 18.05
N GLY A 155 9.80 -13.79 17.91
CA GLY A 155 11.18 -13.40 18.23
C GLY A 155 11.52 -13.60 19.70
N ILE A 156 10.63 -13.16 20.59
CA ILE A 156 10.81 -13.29 22.03
C ILE A 156 10.82 -14.77 22.44
N SER A 157 9.88 -15.57 21.97
CA SER A 157 9.81 -17.00 22.32
C SER A 157 11.02 -17.78 21.83
N SER A 158 11.54 -17.44 20.65
CA SER A 158 12.74 -18.04 20.09
C SER A 158 14.00 -17.69 20.90
N GLY A 159 14.09 -16.46 21.42
CA GLY A 159 15.18 -16.03 22.29
C GLY A 159 15.17 -16.75 23.65
N VAL A 160 14.01 -16.86 24.29
CA VAL A 160 13.88 -17.55 25.60
C VAL A 160 14.25 -19.04 25.49
N ALA A 161 13.82 -19.72 24.43
CA ALA A 161 14.13 -21.14 24.21
C ALA A 161 15.64 -21.43 24.06
N THR A 162 16.46 -20.43 23.72
CA THR A 162 17.92 -20.59 23.68
C THR A 162 18.58 -20.56 25.05
N MET A 163 17.98 -19.88 26.03
CA MET A 163 18.54 -19.69 27.37
C MET A 163 18.31 -20.87 28.31
N ASP A 164 17.28 -21.69 28.05
CA ASP A 164 16.91 -22.84 28.90
C ASP A 164 17.69 -24.12 28.57
N ARG A 165 18.63 -24.07 27.60
CA ARG A 165 19.50 -25.22 27.30
C ARG A 165 20.63 -25.28 28.34
N GLN A 166 20.60 -26.32 29.17
CA GLN A 166 21.69 -26.62 30.10
C GLN A 166 23.01 -26.86 29.35
N PRO A 167 24.16 -26.39 29.87
CA PRO A 167 25.46 -26.73 29.31
C PRO A 167 25.63 -28.25 29.39
N VAL A 168 26.00 -28.88 28.28
CA VAL A 168 26.33 -30.30 28.27
C VAL A 168 27.71 -30.41 28.90
N ASP A 169 27.76 -30.89 30.14
CA ASP A 169 29.01 -31.20 30.83
C ASP A 169 29.73 -32.32 30.06
N LEU A 170 30.91 -32.00 29.52
CA LEU A 170 31.84 -32.93 28.86
C LEU A 170 32.86 -33.48 29.86
#